data_AF-A0A3A4P5L6-F1
#
_entry.id   AF-A0A3A4P5L6-F1
#
_cell.length_a   1.000
_cell.length_b   1.000
_cell.length_c   1.000
_cell.angle_alpha   90.00
_cell.angle_beta   90.00
_cell.angle_gamma   90.00
#
_symmetry.space_group_name_H-M   'P 1'
#
loop_
_entity.id
_entity.type
_entity.pdbx_description
1 polymer ?
#
loop_
_entity_poly.entity_id
_entity_poly.type
_entity_poly.pdbx_seq_one_letter_code
_entity_poly.pdbx_strand_id
1 'polypeptide(L)'
;MGADRLKELRGRIDAIDDRILALLNERAATALEVGRIKTERNLKFYVPEREVEILRRLMEKNPGPFPNEGLKAIYREIISASLSLEKPLSVAFLGPRATFTHLACLKHFGE
;
A
#
# COMPACT_ATOMS: atom_id res chain seq x y z
N MET A 1 25.44 0.38 29.94
CA MET A 1 24.67 -0.89 29.78
C MET A 1 23.28 -0.67 29.18
N GLY A 2 22.37 0.12 29.79
CA GLY A 2 21.04 0.39 29.18
C GLY A 2 21.08 1.22 27.89
N ALA A 3 21.98 2.21 27.81
CA ALA A 3 22.14 3.05 26.62
C ALA A 3 22.70 2.28 25.40
N ASP A 4 23.64 1.35 25.63
CA ASP A 4 24.22 0.52 24.57
C ASP A 4 23.20 -0.45 24.00
N ARG A 5 22.38 -1.07 24.86
CA ARG A 5 21.30 -1.97 24.42
C ARG A 5 20.24 -1.24 23.60
N LEU A 6 19.90 -0.01 23.97
CA LEU A 6 18.98 0.82 23.19
C LEU A 6 19.56 1.13 21.79
N LYS A 7 20.85 1.42 21.71
CA LYS A 7 21.54 1.68 20.43
C LYS A 7 21.56 0.46 19.53
N GLU A 8 21.83 -0.73 20.07
CA GLU A 8 21.75 -2.00 19.32
C GLU A 8 20.34 -2.25 18.75
N LEU A 9 19.31 -2.05 19.57
CA LEU A 9 17.92 -2.26 19.14
C LEU A 9 17.52 -1.28 18.03
N ARG A 10 17.96 -0.02 18.11
CA ARG A 10 17.73 0.97 17.05
C ARG A 10 18.42 0.56 15.74
N GLY A 11 19.69 0.16 15.80
CA GLY A 11 20.38 -0.35 14.61
C GLY A 11 19.71 -1.58 13.99
N ARG A 12 19.07 -2.43 14.81
CA ARG A 12 18.25 -3.54 14.31
C ARG A 12 16.96 -3.07 13.63
N ILE A 13 16.32 -2.02 14.15
CA ILE A 13 15.13 -1.41 13.52
C ILE A 13 15.52 -0.81 12.18
N ASP A 14 16.60 -0.03 12.11
CA ASP A 14 17.09 0.59 10.87
C ASP A 14 17.34 -0.49 9.79
N ALA A 15 18.01 -1.59 10.16
CA ALA A 15 18.26 -2.70 9.25
C ALA A 15 16.97 -3.45 8.81
N ILE A 16 15.91 -3.44 9.62
CA ILE A 16 14.59 -3.97 9.23
C ILE A 16 13.92 -3.00 8.27
N ASP A 17 13.98 -1.70 8.53
CA ASP A 17 13.37 -0.66 7.71
C ASP A 17 14.02 -0.63 6.31
N ASP A 18 15.34 -0.79 6.21
CA ASP A 18 16.04 -0.93 4.93
C ASP A 18 15.52 -2.13 4.11
N ARG A 19 15.23 -3.26 4.78
CA ARG A 19 14.65 -4.43 4.12
C ARG A 19 13.20 -4.20 3.71
N ILE A 20 12.42 -3.51 4.53
CA ILE A 20 11.05 -3.12 4.17
C ILE A 20 11.09 -2.24 2.92
N LEU A 21 11.97 -1.24 2.87
CA LEU A 21 12.14 -0.37 1.71
C LEU A 21 12.54 -1.16 0.45
N ALA A 22 13.49 -2.09 0.57
CA ALA A 22 13.89 -2.94 -0.55
C ALA A 22 12.71 -3.78 -1.07
N LEU A 23 11.94 -4.40 -0.19
CA LEU A 23 10.75 -5.19 -0.55
C LEU A 23 9.63 -4.34 -1.15
N LEU A 24 9.45 -3.10 -0.67
CA LEU A 24 8.49 -2.15 -1.25
C LEU A 24 8.86 -1.79 -2.68
N ASN A 25 10.14 -1.51 -2.95
CA ASN A 25 10.63 -1.22 -4.29
C ASN A 25 10.49 -2.43 -5.24
N GLU A 26 10.82 -3.63 -4.77
CA GLU A 26 10.63 -4.86 -5.55
C GLU A 26 9.14 -5.08 -5.88
N ARG A 27 8.25 -4.86 -4.91
CA ARG A 27 6.81 -4.94 -5.11
C ARG A 27 6.32 -3.91 -6.11
N ALA A 28 6.82 -2.67 -6.04
CA ALA A 28 6.46 -1.60 -6.98
C ALA A 28 6.92 -1.92 -8.41
N ALA A 29 8.14 -2.44 -8.59
CA ALA A 29 8.64 -2.89 -9.89
C ALA A 29 7.76 -4.02 -10.46
N THR A 30 7.39 -5.00 -9.64
CA THR A 30 6.47 -6.07 -10.03
C THR A 30 5.10 -5.52 -10.43
N ALA A 31 4.57 -4.53 -9.69
CA ALA A 31 3.30 -3.88 -10.00
C ALA A 31 3.35 -3.13 -11.34
N LEU A 32 4.46 -2.46 -11.65
CA LEU A 32 4.68 -1.80 -12.95
C LEU A 32 4.66 -2.81 -14.11
N GLU A 33 5.31 -3.96 -13.95
CA GLU A 33 5.26 -5.03 -14.96
C GLU A 33 3.84 -5.57 -15.16
N VAL A 34 3.10 -5.76 -14.07
CA VAL A 34 1.68 -6.14 -14.10
C VAL A 34 0.85 -5.06 -14.82
N GLY A 35 1.10 -3.78 -14.53
CA GLY A 35 0.46 -2.64 -15.20
C GLY A 35 0.72 -2.61 -16.70
N ARG A 36 1.95 -2.93 -17.14
CA ARG A 36 2.29 -3.04 -18.56
C ARG A 36 1.47 -4.13 -19.26
N ILE A 37 1.38 -5.31 -18.66
CA ILE A 37 0.58 -6.43 -19.20
C ILE A 37 -0.91 -6.07 -19.24
N LYS A 38 -1.44 -5.41 -18.20
CA LYS A 38 -2.83 -4.94 -18.18
C LYS A 38 -3.10 -3.94 -19.30
N THR A 39 -2.16 -3.02 -19.56
CA THR A 39 -2.25 -2.03 -20.64
C THR A 39 -2.30 -2.71 -22.00
N GLU A 40 -1.39 -3.65 -22.27
CA GLU A 40 -1.33 -4.41 -23.53
C GLU A 40 -2.61 -5.22 -23.77
N ARG A 41 -3.26 -5.70 -22.70
CA ARG A 41 -4.49 -6.52 -22.76
C ARG A 41 -5.77 -5.73 -22.55
N ASN A 42 -5.68 -4.40 -22.43
CA ASN A 42 -6.80 -3.50 -22.15
C ASN A 42 -7.66 -3.92 -20.92
N LEU A 43 -6.99 -4.42 -19.88
CA LEU A 43 -7.61 -4.87 -18.63
C LEU A 43 -7.77 -3.72 -17.63
N LYS A 44 -8.71 -3.88 -16.70
CA LYS A 44 -8.92 -2.91 -15.61
C LYS A 44 -7.70 -2.89 -14.67
N PHE A 45 -7.23 -1.69 -14.33
CA PHE A 45 -6.10 -1.48 -13.42
C PHE A 45 -6.51 -1.67 -11.95
N TYR A 46 -7.69 -1.17 -11.59
CA TYR A 46 -8.26 -1.29 -10.25
C TYR A 46 -9.31 -2.39 -10.20
N VAL A 47 -9.09 -3.36 -9.31
CA VAL A 47 -9.96 -4.53 -9.06
C VAL A 47 -10.16 -4.64 -7.53
N PRO A 48 -11.23 -4.07 -6.98
CA PRO A 48 -11.49 -4.05 -5.53
C PRO A 48 -11.45 -5.45 -4.88
N GLU A 49 -11.91 -6.47 -5.60
CA GLU A 49 -11.93 -7.86 -5.12
C GLU A 49 -10.53 -8.36 -4.82
N ARG A 50 -9.53 -7.94 -5.62
CA ARG A 50 -8.14 -8.32 -5.45
C ARG A 50 -7.53 -7.69 -4.20
N GLU A 51 -7.88 -6.45 -3.87
CA GLU A 51 -7.44 -5.80 -2.64
C GLU A 51 -7.96 -6.53 -1.40
N VAL A 52 -9.26 -6.86 -1.39
CA VAL A 52 -9.88 -7.61 -0.28
C VAL A 52 -9.20 -8.96 -0.09
N GLU A 53 -8.89 -9.66 -1.18
CA GLU A 53 -8.18 -10.94 -1.13
C GLU A 53 -6.78 -10.81 -0.54
N ILE A 54 -6.01 -9.78 -0.96
CA ILE A 54 -4.66 -9.52 -0.44
C ILE A 54 -4.72 -9.24 1.06
N LEU A 55 -5.61 -8.34 1.50
CA LEU A 55 -5.76 -7.97 2.90
C LEU A 55 -6.17 -9.17 3.76
N ARG A 56 -7.16 -9.95 3.31
CA ARG A 56 -7.60 -11.17 4.01
C ARG A 56 -6.45 -12.16 4.18
N ARG A 57 -5.73 -12.45 3.09
CA ARG A 57 -4.59 -13.38 3.10
C ARG A 57 -3.49 -12.93 4.07
N LEU A 58 -3.21 -11.63 4.14
CA LEU A 58 -2.17 -11.08 5.02
C LEU A 58 -2.60 -11.11 6.49
N MET A 59 -3.86 -10.79 6.78
CA MET A 59 -4.42 -10.87 8.14
C MET A 59 -4.45 -12.33 8.65
N GLU A 60 -4.85 -13.29 7.80
CA GLU A 60 -4.83 -14.72 8.15
C GLU A 60 -3.41 -15.24 8.41
N LYS A 61 -2.40 -14.68 7.72
CA LYS A 61 -0.99 -15.05 7.87
C LYS A 61 -0.25 -14.29 8.98
N ASN A 62 -0.86 -13.31 9.63
CA ASN A 62 -0.19 -12.50 10.66
C ASN A 62 -0.23 -13.23 12.02
N PRO A 63 0.91 -13.76 12.52
CA PRO A 63 0.94 -14.41 13.83
C PRO A 63 1.04 -13.41 15.01
N GLY A 64 1.01 -12.10 14.72
CA GLY A 64 1.38 -11.05 15.68
C GLY A 64 2.90 -10.81 15.71
N PRO A 65 3.41 -9.87 16.54
CA PRO A 65 2.73 -8.99 17.50
C PRO A 65 2.08 -7.74 16.88
N PHE A 66 2.18 -7.57 15.56
CA PHE A 66 1.68 -6.39 14.86
C PHE A 66 0.14 -6.43 14.74
N PRO A 67 -0.59 -5.32 15.01
CA PRO A 67 -2.06 -5.32 14.97
C PRO A 67 -2.59 -5.43 13.53
N ASN A 68 -3.64 -6.23 13.34
CA ASN A 68 -4.28 -6.43 12.03
C ASN A 68 -4.84 -5.15 11.42
N GLU A 69 -5.43 -4.26 12.22
CA GLU A 69 -5.91 -2.96 11.72
C GLU A 69 -4.76 -2.06 11.23
N GLY A 70 -3.61 -2.10 11.91
CA GLY A 70 -2.41 -1.40 11.44
C GLY A 70 -1.90 -1.99 10.13
N LEU A 71 -1.87 -3.32 10.02
CA LEU A 71 -1.45 -4.03 8.80
C LEU A 71 -2.34 -3.66 7.62
N LYS A 72 -3.66 -3.59 7.86
CA LYS A 72 -4.65 -3.20 6.87
C LYS A 72 -4.46 -1.76 6.39
N ALA A 73 -4.23 -0.81 7.29
CA ALA A 73 -3.96 0.58 6.93
C ALA A 73 -2.69 0.71 6.08
N ILE A 74 -1.59 0.06 6.50
CA ILE A 74 -0.31 0.08 5.77
C ILE A 74 -0.48 -0.52 4.37
N TYR A 75 -1.11 -1.69 4.25
CA TYR A 75 -1.24 -2.34 2.95
C TYR A 75 -2.18 -1.63 1.98
N ARG A 76 -3.20 -0.92 2.47
CA ARG A 76 -4.00 -0.02 1.63
C ARG A 76 -3.14 1.06 1.01
N GLU A 77 -2.29 1.70 1.81
CA GLU A 77 -1.40 2.75 1.30
C GLU A 77 -0.38 2.19 0.30
N ILE A 78 0.21 1.04 0.59
CA ILE A 78 1.13 0.35 -0.32
C ILE A 78 0.44 0.01 -1.67
N ILE A 79 -0.82 -0.43 -1.63
CA ILE A 79 -1.60 -0.72 -2.84
C ILE A 79 -1.90 0.57 -3.60
N SER A 80 -2.35 1.62 -2.91
CA SER A 80 -2.61 2.94 -3.48
C SER A 80 -1.38 3.51 -4.19
N ALA A 81 -0.23 3.54 -3.51
CA ALA A 81 1.04 4.00 -4.07
C ALA A 81 1.52 3.16 -5.27
N SER A 82 1.15 1.88 -5.35
CA SER A 82 1.50 1.06 -6.51
C SER A 82 0.57 1.30 -7.70
N LEU A 83 -0.72 1.52 -7.44
CA LEU A 83 -1.69 1.87 -8.48
C LEU A 83 -1.39 3.22 -9.11
N SER A 84 -0.96 4.21 -8.31
CA SER A 84 -0.58 5.54 -8.82
C SER A 84 0.63 5.50 -9.75
N LEU A 85 1.55 4.54 -9.54
CA LEU A 85 2.66 4.27 -10.45
C LEU A 85 2.22 3.61 -11.77
N GLU A 86 1.19 2.76 -11.76
CA GLU A 86 0.65 2.14 -12.97
C GLU A 86 -0.07 3.16 -13.88
N LYS A 87 -0.80 4.12 -13.29
CA LYS A 87 -1.40 5.28 -13.98
C LYS A 87 -1.86 6.30 -12.93
N PRO A 88 -1.80 7.63 -13.16
CA PRO A 88 -2.48 8.58 -12.29
C PRO A 88 -3.96 8.21 -12.21
N LEU A 89 -4.41 7.81 -11.01
CA LEU A 89 -5.77 7.35 -10.77
C LEU A 89 -6.74 8.50 -11.04
N SER A 90 -7.47 8.44 -12.16
CA SER A 90 -8.49 9.44 -12.47
C SER A 90 -9.80 9.07 -11.80
N VAL A 91 -10.07 9.66 -10.63
CA VAL A 91 -11.34 9.50 -9.92
C VAL A 91 -12.27 10.65 -10.28
N ALA A 92 -13.46 10.32 -10.79
CA ALA A 92 -14.53 11.30 -10.97
C ALA A 92 -15.42 11.32 -9.72
N PHE A 93 -15.78 12.52 -9.27
CA PHE A 93 -16.74 12.73 -8.18
C PHE A 93 -17.78 13.75 -8.58
N LEU A 94 -18.99 13.64 -8.01
CA LEU A 94 -20.10 14.52 -8.36
C LEU A 94 -20.07 15.80 -7.52
N GLY A 95 -19.72 16.93 -8.12
CA GLY A 95 -19.76 18.25 -7.49
C GLY A 95 -18.42 19.00 -7.51
N PRO A 96 -18.36 20.23 -6.97
CA PRO A 96 -17.12 21.01 -6.88
C PRO A 96 -16.13 20.43 -5.86
N ARG A 97 -14.86 20.86 -5.93
CA ARG A 97 -13.80 20.47 -4.96
C ARG A 97 -14.23 20.82 -3.52
N ALA A 98 -13.77 20.02 -2.56
CA ALA A 98 -14.06 20.10 -1.13
C ALA A 98 -15.54 19.80 -0.72
N THR A 99 -16.32 19.17 -1.59
CA THR A 99 -17.65 18.63 -1.25
C THR A 99 -17.59 17.24 -0.61
N PHE A 100 -18.72 16.74 -0.10
CA PHE A 100 -18.79 15.41 0.52
C PHE A 100 -18.32 14.28 -0.40
N THR A 101 -18.64 14.35 -1.69
CA THR A 101 -18.21 13.37 -2.69
C THR A 101 -16.71 13.49 -2.96
N HIS A 102 -16.15 14.70 -3.02
CA HIS A 102 -14.70 14.92 -3.10
C HIS A 102 -13.97 14.35 -1.89
N LEU A 103 -14.43 14.67 -0.68
CA LEU A 103 -13.83 14.18 0.57
C LEU A 103 -13.96 12.66 0.72
N ALA A 104 -15.08 12.08 0.27
CA ALA A 104 -15.26 10.63 0.23
C ALA A 104 -14.27 9.98 -0.74
N CYS A 105 -14.04 10.58 -1.92
CA CYS A 105 -13.04 10.12 -2.86
C CYS A 105 -11.62 10.19 -2.27
N LEU A 106 -11.24 11.32 -1.67
CA LEU A 106 -9.92 11.46 -1.01
C LEU A 106 -9.73 10.43 0.11
N LYS A 107 -10.77 10.21 0.93
CA LYS A 107 -10.73 9.21 2.01
C LYS A 107 -10.58 7.78 1.49
N HIS A 108 -11.13 7.47 0.32
CA HIS A 108 -11.19 6.11 -0.21
C HIS A 108 -10.05 5.79 -1.17
N PHE A 109 -9.59 6.79 -1.92
CA PHE A 109 -8.61 6.63 -3.01
C PHE A 109 -7.29 7.35 -2.75
N GLY A 110 -7.16 8.15 -1.68
CA GLY A 110 -5.97 8.96 -1.39
C GLY A 110 -5.95 10.31 -2.13
N GLU A 111 -4.85 11.05 -1.95
CA GLU A 111 -4.52 12.26 -2.76
C GLU A 111 -3.87 11.91 -4.10
#